data_AF-A0A1J4RZ70-F1
#
_entry.id   AF-A0A1J4RZ70-F1
#
_cell.length_a   1.000
_cell.length_b   1.000
_cell.length_c   1.000
_cell.angle_alpha   90.00
_cell.angle_beta   90.00
_cell.angle_gamma   90.00
#
_symmetry.space_group_name_H-M   'P 1'
#
loop_
_entity.id
_entity.type
_entity.pdbx_description
1 polymer ?
#
loop_
_entity_poly.entity_id
_entity_poly.type
_entity_poly.pdbx_seq_one_letter_code
_entity_poly.pdbx_strand_id
1 'polypeptide(L)'
;MIVARLQDERRIKSNPSGTFVISHLAHESLRYPALETIQLSGYYWAIRSRRPNMFSKTSKFLFLFPIVMLLTTAISACSTQSRSSDLRMMPLDKMPAEVQSAPVTVQTAYQFAAANPDIMKNIPCYCGCGNVGHTSNYSCYVSNVDDKGRLAFDNHALGCSICVDITQDVMRMLQEGKSPAEARTYVDATYFKYGPSNIP
;
A
#
# COMPACT_ATOMS: atom_id res chain seq x y z
N MET A 1 30.88 -50.11 -20.86
CA MET A 1 31.66 -49.40 -19.82
C MET A 1 31.66 -47.92 -20.19
N ILE A 2 31.44 -46.90 -19.37
CA ILE A 2 30.97 -46.71 -17.99
C ILE A 2 30.43 -45.26 -17.98
N VAL A 3 29.41 -45.02 -17.17
CA VAL A 3 28.72 -43.76 -16.85
C VAL A 3 29.62 -42.81 -16.03
N ALA A 4 29.51 -41.48 -16.18
CA ALA A 4 29.52 -40.45 -15.12
C ALA A 4 29.73 -39.04 -15.73
N ARG A 5 28.82 -38.07 -15.60
CA ARG A 5 28.41 -37.30 -14.40
C ARG A 5 29.50 -36.31 -13.96
N LEU A 6 29.37 -35.06 -14.41
CA LEU A 6 30.05 -33.91 -13.80
C LEU A 6 28.99 -33.10 -13.03
N GLN A 7 29.03 -33.23 -11.71
CA GLN A 7 28.27 -32.40 -10.77
C GLN A 7 29.18 -31.29 -10.23
N ASP A 8 28.66 -30.09 -10.38
CA ASP A 8 28.64 -28.96 -9.45
C ASP A 8 29.37 -29.14 -8.10
N GLU A 9 30.44 -28.35 -7.91
CA GLU A 9 31.16 -28.15 -6.64
C GLU A 9 30.99 -26.69 -6.20
N ARG A 10 29.86 -26.35 -5.57
CA ARG A 10 29.80 -25.23 -4.62
C ARG A 10 29.27 -25.71 -3.27
N ARG A 11 30.23 -26.23 -2.51
CA ARG A 11 30.15 -26.65 -1.11
C ARG A 11 29.68 -25.50 -0.21
N ILE A 12 28.44 -25.62 0.27
CA ILE A 12 27.94 -24.96 1.47
C ILE A 12 28.75 -25.46 2.67
N LYS A 13 29.49 -24.59 3.34
CA LYS A 13 30.09 -24.88 4.65
C LYS A 13 29.10 -24.51 5.74
N SER A 14 28.46 -25.51 6.34
CA SER A 14 27.77 -25.41 7.62
C SER A 14 28.81 -25.34 8.76
N ASN A 15 28.72 -24.33 9.62
CA ASN A 15 29.49 -24.27 10.87
C ASN A 15 28.58 -24.69 12.05
N PRO A 16 28.90 -25.77 12.79
CA PRO A 16 28.20 -26.17 13.99
C PRO A 16 29.03 -25.77 15.22
N SER A 17 28.66 -24.71 15.91
CA SER A 17 29.17 -24.41 17.26
C SER A 17 28.16 -23.55 17.99
N GLY A 18 27.32 -24.19 18.80
CA GLY A 18 26.49 -23.50 19.77
C GLY A 18 27.38 -22.93 20.88
N THR A 19 27.45 -21.62 20.97
CA THR A 19 27.85 -20.88 22.17
C THR A 19 26.98 -19.63 22.27
N PHE A 20 26.13 -19.63 23.29
CA PHE A 20 25.28 -18.49 23.65
C PHE A 20 26.15 -17.54 24.48
N VAL A 21 26.47 -16.36 23.93
CA VAL A 21 27.10 -15.27 24.69
C VAL A 21 26.08 -14.14 24.80
N ILE A 22 25.54 -13.96 26.00
CA ILE A 22 24.75 -12.78 26.35
C ILE A 22 25.75 -11.63 26.55
N SER A 23 25.91 -10.80 25.53
CA SER A 23 26.58 -9.51 25.67
C SER A 23 25.54 -8.45 26.02
N HIS A 24 25.48 -8.10 27.30
CA HIS A 24 24.93 -6.83 27.77
C HIS A 24 25.69 -5.69 27.08
N LEU A 25 25.02 -4.91 26.23
CA LEU A 25 25.52 -3.62 25.80
C LEU A 25 24.48 -2.54 26.03
N ALA A 26 25.00 -1.47 26.62
CA ALA A 26 24.32 -0.40 27.29
C ALA A 26 23.40 0.42 26.37
N HIS A 27 22.31 0.87 26.99
CA HIS A 27 21.44 1.92 26.50
C HIS A 27 22.24 3.24 26.41
N GLU A 28 22.51 3.72 25.20
CA GLU A 28 23.07 5.05 24.99
C GLU A 28 21.92 6.05 24.88
N SER A 29 21.70 6.78 25.98
CA SER A 29 20.72 7.85 26.08
C SER A 29 21.16 9.07 25.26
N LEU A 30 20.49 9.32 24.14
CA LEU A 30 20.62 10.57 23.40
C LEU A 30 20.06 11.73 24.23
N ARG A 31 20.94 12.70 24.49
CA ARG A 31 20.67 13.97 25.16
C ARG A 31 19.87 14.88 24.22
N TYR A 32 18.69 15.31 24.64
CA TYR A 32 17.95 16.40 24.03
C TYR A 32 18.57 17.74 24.48
N PRO A 33 18.81 18.72 23.59
CA PRO A 33 19.19 20.06 24.00
C PRO A 33 18.00 20.79 24.63
N ALA A 34 18.33 21.53 25.69
CA ALA A 34 17.44 22.25 26.57
C ALA A 34 16.54 23.26 25.81
N LEU A 35 15.24 23.18 26.08
CA LEU A 35 14.27 24.22 25.79
C LEU A 35 14.58 25.45 26.65
N GLU A 36 14.65 26.59 25.98
CA GLU A 36 14.78 27.92 26.54
C GLU A 36 13.68 28.20 27.57
N THR A 37 14.08 28.45 28.81
CA THR A 37 13.22 29.04 29.83
C THR A 37 13.13 30.54 29.58
N ILE A 38 12.08 30.98 28.90
CA ILE A 38 11.70 32.39 28.84
C ILE A 38 11.14 32.79 30.20
N GLN A 39 11.87 33.69 30.85
CA GLN A 39 11.55 34.34 32.11
C GLN A 39 10.37 35.31 31.90
N LEU A 40 9.16 34.90 32.25
CA LEU A 40 8.02 35.80 32.32
C LEU A 40 8.01 36.50 33.69
N SER A 41 8.30 37.80 33.61
CA SER A 41 8.23 38.77 34.68
C SER A 41 6.85 38.80 35.32
N GLY A 42 6.87 38.94 36.65
CA GLY A 42 5.68 39.07 37.46
C GLY A 42 4.86 40.31 37.10
N TYR A 43 3.55 40.11 37.02
CA TYR A 43 2.57 41.15 37.24
C TYR A 43 1.62 40.65 38.32
N TYR A 44 1.82 41.15 39.54
CA TYR A 44 0.87 41.06 40.64
C TYR A 44 -0.42 41.75 40.21
N TRP A 45 -1.49 40.99 39.99
CA TRP A 45 -2.84 41.54 39.85
C TRP A 45 -3.57 41.40 41.18
N ALA A 46 -3.88 42.55 41.77
CA ALA A 46 -4.53 42.69 43.05
C ALA A 46 -5.91 42.03 43.05
N ILE A 47 -6.14 41.20 44.08
CA ILE A 47 -7.45 40.64 44.42
C ILE A 47 -8.36 41.80 44.84
N ARG A 48 -9.33 42.17 44.00
CA ARG A 48 -10.45 43.03 44.38
C ARG A 48 -11.74 42.21 44.36
N SER A 49 -12.12 41.72 45.53
CA SER A 49 -13.41 41.12 45.79
C SER A 49 -14.53 42.16 45.63
N ARG A 50 -15.30 42.07 44.55
CA ARG A 50 -16.65 42.64 44.48
C ARG A 50 -17.63 41.50 44.38
N ARG A 51 -18.46 41.33 45.42
CA ARG A 51 -19.70 40.56 45.37
C ARG A 51 -20.80 41.47 44.80
N PRO A 52 -21.41 41.15 43.65
CA PRO A 52 -22.76 41.58 43.36
C PRO A 52 -23.74 40.41 43.47
N ASN A 53 -24.92 40.78 43.95
CA ASN A 53 -26.00 39.93 44.44
C ASN A 53 -26.57 38.98 43.38
N MET A 54 -26.94 37.78 43.83
CA MET A 54 -27.90 36.92 43.17
C MET A 54 -29.30 37.56 43.22
N PHE A 55 -29.91 37.82 42.07
CA PHE A 55 -31.37 38.03 41.98
C PHE A 55 -31.92 37.59 40.60
N SER A 56 -32.47 36.37 40.59
CA SER A 56 -33.81 36.00 40.09
C SER A 56 -34.33 36.56 38.74
N LYS A 57 -34.45 35.67 37.74
CA LYS A 57 -35.57 35.44 36.77
C LYS A 57 -35.11 35.24 35.30
N THR A 58 -34.57 34.08 34.94
CA THR A 58 -34.49 33.65 33.51
C THR A 58 -34.52 32.12 33.36
N SER A 59 -35.46 31.45 34.02
CA SER A 59 -35.66 29.98 33.95
C SER A 59 -36.61 29.53 32.82
N LYS A 60 -36.65 30.24 31.68
CA LYS A 60 -37.45 29.79 30.51
C LYS A 60 -36.65 29.58 29.23
N PHE A 61 -35.48 30.20 29.10
CA PHE A 61 -34.61 30.01 27.92
C PHE A 61 -33.66 28.82 28.02
N LEU A 62 -33.47 28.26 29.22
CA LEU A 62 -32.59 27.11 29.47
C LEU A 62 -33.17 25.77 28.99
N PHE A 63 -34.48 25.70 28.70
CA PHE A 63 -35.15 24.49 28.21
C PHE A 63 -35.34 24.44 26.68
N LEU A 64 -35.07 25.53 25.95
CA LEU A 64 -35.16 25.56 24.48
C LEU A 64 -33.83 25.25 23.77
N PHE A 65 -32.70 25.36 24.46
CA PHE A 65 -31.37 25.07 23.93
C PHE A 65 -31.13 23.59 23.55
N PRO A 66 -31.57 22.57 24.33
CA PRO A 66 -31.33 21.18 23.95
C PRO A 66 -32.19 20.72 22.76
N ILE A 67 -33.36 21.34 22.54
CA ILE A 67 -34.27 20.98 21.43
C ILE A 67 -33.74 21.51 20.09
N VAL A 68 -33.17 22.73 20.07
CA VAL A 68 -32.58 23.31 18.85
C VAL A 68 -31.24 22.64 18.48
N MET A 69 -30.46 22.22 19.48
CA MET A 69 -29.22 21.46 19.26
C MET A 69 -29.48 20.01 18.81
N LEU A 70 -30.62 19.41 19.17
CA LEU A 70 -31.04 18.11 18.65
C LEU A 70 -31.58 18.18 17.21
N LEU A 71 -32.12 19.33 16.78
CA LEU A 71 -32.71 19.49 15.45
C LEU A 71 -31.69 19.76 14.34
N THR A 72 -30.47 20.21 14.67
CA THR A 72 -29.42 20.56 13.69
C THR A 72 -28.45 19.43 13.36
N THR A 73 -28.51 18.28 14.04
CA THR A 73 -27.64 17.12 13.73
C THR A 73 -28.17 16.23 12.60
N ALA A 74 -29.31 16.57 11.98
CA ALA A 74 -29.98 15.70 11.02
C ALA A 74 -29.54 15.86 9.55
N ILE A 75 -28.61 16.76 9.20
CA ILE A 75 -28.28 17.01 7.79
C ILE A 75 -26.77 17.26 7.59
N SER A 76 -25.97 16.19 7.57
CA SER A 76 -24.77 16.03 6.70
C SER A 76 -24.02 14.75 7.04
N ALA A 77 -24.71 13.61 6.98
CA ALA A 77 -24.06 12.35 6.66
C ALA A 77 -24.40 12.03 5.20
N CYS A 78 -23.90 12.86 4.27
CA CYS A 78 -23.63 12.34 2.93
C CYS A 78 -22.50 11.34 3.12
N SER A 79 -22.86 10.11 3.46
CA SER A 79 -22.00 8.97 3.20
C SER A 79 -21.73 9.01 1.70
N THR A 80 -20.53 9.45 1.32
CA THR A 80 -19.97 9.12 0.01
C THR A 80 -20.10 7.61 -0.08
N GLN A 81 -21.13 7.14 -0.77
CA GLN A 81 -21.30 5.75 -1.10
C GLN A 81 -20.10 5.46 -2.00
N SER A 82 -19.01 4.96 -1.39
CA SER A 82 -17.86 4.49 -2.13
C SER A 82 -18.43 3.43 -3.06
N ARG A 83 -18.65 3.79 -4.33
CA ARG A 83 -18.97 2.82 -5.36
C ARG A 83 -17.70 1.99 -5.43
N SER A 84 -17.71 0.84 -4.78
CA SER A 84 -16.74 -0.21 -5.04
C SER A 84 -16.79 -0.41 -6.55
N SER A 85 -15.81 0.15 -7.25
CA SER A 85 -15.62 -0.05 -8.66
C SER A 85 -15.28 -1.51 -8.81
N ASP A 86 -16.24 -2.30 -9.30
CA ASP A 86 -15.99 -3.70 -9.60
C ASP A 86 -14.87 -3.75 -10.64
N LEU A 87 -13.72 -4.31 -10.25
CA LEU A 87 -12.56 -4.38 -11.12
C LEU A 87 -12.86 -5.42 -12.19
N ARG A 88 -12.52 -5.09 -13.43
CA ARG A 88 -12.69 -6.05 -14.53
C ARG A 88 -11.66 -7.17 -14.39
N MET A 89 -12.14 -8.40 -14.21
CA MET A 89 -11.33 -9.61 -14.06
C MET A 89 -11.59 -10.59 -15.19
N MET A 90 -10.56 -11.25 -15.70
CA MET A 90 -10.73 -12.39 -16.60
C MET A 90 -11.13 -13.64 -15.78
N PRO A 91 -12.03 -14.49 -16.27
CA PRO A 91 -12.40 -15.72 -15.55
C PRO A 91 -11.21 -16.65 -15.32
N LEU A 92 -11.13 -17.28 -14.13
CA LEU A 92 -10.01 -18.13 -13.75
C LEU A 92 -9.91 -19.39 -14.63
N ASP A 93 -11.03 -19.91 -15.13
CA ASP A 93 -11.07 -21.06 -16.04
C ASP A 93 -10.49 -20.76 -17.43
N LYS A 94 -10.20 -19.49 -17.75
CA LYS A 94 -9.50 -19.06 -18.96
C LYS A 94 -7.98 -18.91 -18.76
N MET A 95 -7.48 -19.12 -17.54
CA MET A 95 -6.05 -19.03 -17.23
C MET A 95 -5.33 -20.36 -17.48
N PRO A 96 -4.00 -20.35 -17.67
CA PRO A 96 -3.18 -21.57 -17.68
C PRO A 96 -3.31 -22.36 -16.38
N ALA A 97 -3.11 -23.67 -16.43
CA ALA A 97 -3.28 -24.57 -15.28
C ALA A 97 -2.36 -24.17 -14.11
N GLU A 98 -1.15 -23.72 -14.41
CA GLU A 98 -0.17 -23.25 -13.43
C GLU A 98 -0.71 -22.07 -12.64
N VAL A 99 -1.32 -21.09 -13.32
CA VAL A 99 -1.99 -19.94 -12.70
C VAL A 99 -3.17 -20.40 -11.86
N GLN A 100 -4.01 -21.31 -12.35
CA GLN A 100 -5.16 -21.83 -11.59
C GLN A 100 -4.74 -22.52 -10.28
N SER A 101 -3.54 -23.09 -10.24
CA SER A 101 -2.97 -23.73 -9.05
C SER A 101 -2.15 -22.80 -8.15
N ALA A 102 -1.89 -21.56 -8.58
CA ALA A 102 -1.07 -20.60 -7.86
C ALA A 102 -1.78 -20.03 -6.62
N PRO A 103 -1.08 -19.34 -5.70
CA PRO A 103 -1.74 -18.59 -4.62
C PRO A 103 -2.78 -17.59 -5.16
N VAL A 104 -3.84 -17.34 -4.39
CA VAL A 104 -4.96 -16.47 -4.80
C VAL A 104 -4.50 -15.06 -5.22
N THR A 105 -3.47 -14.51 -4.58
CA THR A 105 -2.89 -13.21 -4.94
C THR A 105 -2.27 -13.21 -6.33
N VAL A 106 -1.66 -14.33 -6.74
CA VAL A 106 -1.10 -14.51 -8.08
C VAL A 106 -2.23 -14.71 -9.09
N GLN A 107 -3.22 -15.57 -8.78
CA GLN A 107 -4.41 -15.76 -9.61
C GLN A 107 -5.09 -14.43 -9.95
N THR A 108 -5.40 -13.64 -8.92
CA THR A 108 -6.08 -12.34 -9.07
C THR A 108 -5.25 -11.35 -9.87
N ALA A 109 -3.93 -11.32 -9.69
CA ALA A 109 -3.06 -10.47 -10.49
C ALA A 109 -3.09 -10.84 -11.98
N TYR A 110 -3.02 -12.13 -12.32
CA TYR A 110 -3.17 -12.60 -13.70
C TYR A 110 -4.54 -12.23 -14.29
N GLN A 111 -5.61 -12.46 -13.54
CA GLN A 111 -6.97 -12.12 -13.95
C GLN A 111 -7.15 -10.63 -14.22
N PHE A 112 -6.59 -9.78 -13.35
CA PHE A 112 -6.67 -8.34 -13.50
C PHE A 112 -5.80 -7.83 -14.64
N ALA A 113 -4.57 -8.33 -14.78
CA ALA A 113 -3.65 -7.86 -15.81
C ALA A 113 -4.11 -8.24 -17.22
N ALA A 114 -4.53 -9.50 -17.41
CA ALA A 114 -5.14 -9.95 -18.66
C ALA A 114 -6.48 -9.25 -18.93
N ALA A 115 -7.19 -8.97 -17.85
CA ALA A 115 -8.25 -7.98 -17.74
C ALA A 115 -7.91 -6.70 -18.52
N ASN A 116 -6.99 -5.92 -17.98
CA ASN A 116 -6.89 -4.47 -18.19
C ASN A 116 -5.59 -4.06 -18.91
N PRO A 117 -5.41 -4.40 -20.20
CA PRO A 117 -4.19 -4.09 -20.94
C PRO A 117 -3.97 -2.58 -21.12
N ASP A 118 -5.05 -1.80 -21.22
CA ASP A 118 -5.05 -0.33 -21.32
C ASP A 118 -4.44 0.33 -20.06
N ILE A 119 -4.70 -0.24 -18.90
CA ILE A 119 -4.12 0.21 -17.63
C ILE A 119 -2.70 -0.35 -17.50
N MET A 120 -2.55 -1.67 -17.58
CA MET A 120 -1.34 -2.36 -17.14
C MET A 120 -0.16 -2.20 -18.08
N LYS A 121 -0.38 -1.87 -19.36
CA LYS A 121 0.71 -1.48 -20.27
C LYS A 121 1.36 -0.15 -19.89
N ASN A 122 0.66 0.68 -19.11
CA ASN A 122 1.18 1.96 -18.61
C ASN A 122 1.77 1.87 -17.20
N ILE A 123 1.67 0.71 -16.53
CA ILE A 123 2.26 0.47 -15.21
C ILE A 123 3.64 -0.16 -15.39
N PRO A 124 4.71 0.34 -14.74
CA PRO A 124 6.05 -0.19 -14.86
C PRO A 124 6.22 -1.39 -13.93
N CYS A 125 7.25 -2.17 -14.20
CA CYS A 125 7.82 -3.08 -13.23
C CYS A 125 9.27 -2.68 -12.95
N TYR A 126 9.70 -2.94 -11.72
CA TYR A 126 11.00 -2.56 -11.19
C TYR A 126 11.84 -3.77 -10.75
N CYS A 127 11.42 -4.99 -11.09
CA CYS A 127 12.10 -6.21 -10.70
C CYS A 127 13.33 -6.55 -11.57
N GLY A 128 13.64 -5.73 -12.58
CA GLY A 128 14.74 -5.96 -13.52
C GLY A 128 14.37 -6.79 -14.77
N CYS A 129 13.09 -7.12 -14.97
CA CYS A 129 12.62 -7.90 -16.13
C CYS A 129 12.75 -7.18 -17.48
N GLY A 130 13.10 -5.88 -17.50
CA GLY A 130 13.41 -5.16 -18.74
C GLY A 130 14.51 -5.85 -19.56
N ASN A 131 15.50 -6.47 -18.89
CA ASN A 131 16.60 -7.18 -19.54
C ASN A 131 16.18 -8.47 -20.26
N VAL A 132 14.98 -8.98 -19.98
CA VAL A 132 14.40 -10.15 -20.66
C VAL A 132 13.27 -9.77 -21.63
N GLY A 133 13.12 -8.47 -21.93
CA GLY A 133 12.20 -7.97 -22.95
C GLY A 133 10.81 -7.59 -22.43
N HIS A 134 10.58 -7.55 -21.12
CA HIS A 134 9.32 -7.05 -20.57
C HIS A 134 9.31 -5.51 -20.58
N THR A 135 8.26 -4.92 -21.15
CA THR A 135 8.13 -3.48 -21.42
C THR A 135 7.13 -2.76 -20.51
N SER A 136 6.50 -3.48 -19.60
CA SER A 136 5.55 -2.96 -18.59
C SER A 136 5.27 -4.05 -17.55
N ASN A 137 4.45 -3.76 -16.55
CA ASN A 137 3.93 -4.79 -15.67
C ASN A 137 2.97 -5.75 -16.41
N TYR A 138 2.27 -5.29 -17.46
CA TYR A 138 1.44 -6.17 -18.31
C TYR A 138 2.24 -7.31 -18.97
N SER A 139 3.43 -7.02 -19.51
CA SER A 139 4.27 -8.05 -20.15
C SER A 139 4.76 -9.12 -19.18
N CYS A 140 4.67 -8.91 -17.86
CA CYS A 140 4.97 -9.94 -16.86
C CYS A 140 3.91 -11.05 -16.79
N TYR A 141 2.72 -10.80 -17.36
CA TYR A 141 1.58 -11.72 -17.35
C TYR A 141 1.20 -12.21 -18.74
N VAL A 142 1.39 -11.38 -19.77
CA VAL A 142 0.99 -11.67 -21.15
C VAL A 142 2.18 -11.48 -22.09
N SER A 143 2.58 -12.56 -22.74
CA SER A 143 3.72 -12.58 -23.67
C SER A 143 3.33 -12.13 -25.08
N ASN A 144 2.10 -12.40 -25.51
CA ASN A 144 1.60 -12.00 -26.83
C ASN A 144 0.07 -11.88 -26.88
N VAL A 145 -0.42 -11.12 -27.86
CA VAL A 145 -1.83 -11.10 -28.27
C VAL A 145 -1.87 -11.32 -29.78
N ASP A 146 -2.57 -12.35 -30.24
CA ASP A 146 -2.68 -12.61 -31.67
C ASP A 146 -3.69 -11.68 -32.38
N ASP A 147 -3.74 -11.74 -33.71
CA ASP A 147 -4.63 -10.91 -34.54
C ASP A 147 -6.13 -11.10 -34.25
N LYS A 148 -6.49 -12.16 -33.51
CA LYS A 148 -7.86 -12.46 -33.09
C LYS A 148 -8.12 -12.07 -31.63
N GLY A 149 -7.16 -11.42 -30.97
CA GLY A 149 -7.26 -11.02 -29.57
C GLY A 149 -7.04 -12.15 -28.56
N ARG A 150 -6.54 -13.31 -28.97
CA ARG A 150 -6.22 -14.41 -28.05
C ARG A 150 -4.90 -14.12 -27.34
N LEU A 151 -4.92 -14.25 -26.02
CA LEU A 151 -3.76 -14.02 -25.17
C LEU A 151 -2.88 -15.26 -25.12
N ALA A 152 -1.57 -15.06 -25.26
CA ALA A 152 -0.55 -15.99 -24.78
C ALA A 152 -0.03 -15.46 -23.43
N PHE A 153 -0.08 -16.29 -22.40
CA PHE A 153 0.36 -15.90 -21.06
C PHE A 153 1.88 -16.07 -20.90
N ASP A 154 2.47 -15.21 -20.08
CA ASP A 154 3.84 -15.31 -19.60
C ASP A 154 3.83 -15.87 -18.17
N ASN A 155 4.81 -16.69 -17.81
CA ASN A 155 4.90 -17.33 -16.50
C ASN A 155 5.76 -16.53 -15.50
N HIS A 156 6.31 -15.38 -15.88
CA HIS A 156 7.23 -14.62 -15.04
C HIS A 156 6.60 -14.19 -13.71
N ALA A 157 5.36 -13.71 -13.72
CA ALA A 157 4.68 -13.29 -12.50
C ALA A 157 4.33 -14.44 -11.54
N LEU A 158 4.37 -15.72 -11.98
CA LEU A 158 4.28 -16.87 -11.06
C LEU A 158 5.45 -16.90 -10.06
N GLY A 159 6.62 -16.40 -10.47
CA GLY A 159 7.85 -16.43 -9.68
C GLY A 159 8.33 -15.08 -9.16
N CYS A 160 7.63 -13.98 -9.46
CA CYS A 160 8.07 -12.62 -9.11
C CYS A 160 7.04 -11.90 -8.23
N SER A 161 7.32 -11.79 -6.93
CA SER A 161 6.42 -11.10 -5.99
C SER A 161 6.25 -9.62 -6.32
N ILE A 162 7.31 -8.93 -6.79
CA ILE A 162 7.24 -7.50 -7.15
C ILE A 162 6.21 -7.26 -8.27
N CYS A 163 6.15 -8.13 -9.28
CA CYS A 163 5.16 -7.99 -10.36
C CYS A 163 3.73 -8.05 -9.80
N VAL A 164 3.50 -9.01 -8.90
CA VAL A 164 2.21 -9.28 -8.26
C VAL A 164 1.85 -8.14 -7.30
N ASP A 165 2.75 -7.71 -6.44
CA ASP A 165 2.53 -6.65 -5.45
C ASP A 165 2.17 -5.32 -6.14
N ILE A 166 2.87 -4.98 -7.24
CA ILE A 166 2.52 -3.82 -8.08
C ILE A 166 1.08 -3.93 -8.59
N THR A 167 0.68 -5.10 -9.08
CA THR A 167 -0.69 -5.30 -9.57
C THR A 167 -1.72 -5.20 -8.45
N GLN A 168 -1.43 -5.75 -7.27
CA GLN A 168 -2.31 -5.65 -6.11
C GLN A 168 -2.47 -4.20 -5.65
N ASP A 169 -1.40 -3.40 -5.67
CA ASP A 169 -1.48 -1.97 -5.36
C ASP A 169 -2.29 -1.19 -6.39
N VAL A 170 -2.13 -1.49 -7.68
CA VAL A 170 -2.97 -0.89 -8.73
C VAL A 170 -4.44 -1.22 -8.50
N MET A 171 -4.77 -2.50 -8.26
CA MET A 171 -6.14 -2.94 -7.96
C MET A 171 -6.72 -2.19 -6.75
N ARG A 172 -5.97 -2.13 -5.65
CA ARG A 172 -6.36 -1.39 -4.43
C ARG A 172 -6.63 0.08 -4.73
N MET A 173 -5.72 0.75 -5.44
CA MET A 173 -5.88 2.18 -5.75
C MET A 173 -7.10 2.45 -6.64
N LEU A 174 -7.37 1.60 -7.62
CA LEU A 174 -8.56 1.75 -8.48
C LEU A 174 -9.86 1.54 -7.69
N GLN A 175 -9.87 0.62 -6.71
CA GLN A 175 -10.99 0.43 -5.79
C GLN A 175 -11.20 1.62 -4.84
N GLU A 176 -10.12 2.32 -4.48
CA GLU A 176 -10.15 3.59 -3.75
C GLU A 176 -10.62 4.77 -4.63
N GLY A 177 -10.95 4.53 -5.90
CA GLY A 177 -11.39 5.55 -6.86
C GLY A 177 -10.27 6.39 -7.47
N LYS A 178 -9.01 5.96 -7.31
CA LYS A 178 -7.86 6.61 -7.94
C LYS A 178 -7.82 6.32 -9.44
N SER A 179 -7.23 7.24 -10.19
CA SER A 179 -6.99 7.05 -11.62
C SER A 179 -5.80 6.11 -11.88
N PRO A 180 -5.73 5.46 -13.05
CA PRO A 180 -4.55 4.73 -13.50
C PRO A 180 -3.25 5.55 -13.46
N ALA A 181 -3.32 6.85 -13.73
CA ALA A 181 -2.17 7.75 -13.68
C ALA A 181 -1.68 7.96 -12.24
N GLU A 182 -2.59 8.13 -11.27
CA GLU A 182 -2.22 8.18 -9.85
C GLU A 182 -1.62 6.85 -9.39
N ALA A 183 -2.18 5.72 -9.84
CA ALA A 183 -1.63 4.40 -9.55
C ALA A 183 -0.21 4.23 -10.11
N ARG A 184 0.02 4.71 -11.34
CA ARG A 184 1.36 4.77 -11.94
C ARG A 184 2.32 5.57 -11.06
N THR A 185 1.97 6.79 -10.68
CA THR A 185 2.81 7.65 -9.83
C THR A 185 3.12 6.99 -8.48
N TYR A 186 2.15 6.32 -7.87
CA TYR A 186 2.37 5.56 -6.64
C TYR A 186 3.34 4.40 -6.85
N VAL A 187 3.18 3.63 -7.93
CA VAL A 187 4.08 2.52 -8.26
C VAL A 187 5.49 3.02 -8.49
N ASP A 188 5.68 4.09 -9.28
CA ASP A 188 6.99 4.70 -9.49
C ASP A 188 7.63 5.08 -8.14
N ALA A 189 6.92 5.81 -7.29
CA ALA A 189 7.42 6.27 -6.00
C ALA A 189 7.71 5.12 -5.00
N THR A 190 6.99 4.01 -5.08
CA THR A 190 7.09 2.91 -4.12
C THR A 190 8.14 1.88 -4.51
N TYR A 191 8.25 1.57 -5.81
CA TYR A 191 9.01 0.44 -6.32
C TYR A 191 10.34 0.83 -6.99
N PHE A 192 10.64 2.12 -7.24
CA PHE A 192 11.92 2.53 -7.87
C PHE A 192 13.17 2.03 -7.13
N LYS A 193 13.07 1.77 -5.84
CA LYS A 193 14.18 1.25 -5.02
C LYS A 193 14.66 -0.15 -5.44
N TYR A 194 13.85 -0.90 -6.19
CA TYR A 194 14.19 -2.26 -6.64
C TYR A 194 14.96 -2.29 -7.95
N GLY A 195 14.94 -1.21 -8.74
CA GLY A 195 15.62 -1.15 -10.03
C GLY A 195 15.14 0.00 -10.91
N PRO A 196 15.60 0.09 -12.17
CA PRO A 196 15.01 0.99 -13.15
C PRO A 196 13.63 0.52 -13.60
N SER A 197 12.81 1.44 -14.11
CA SER A 197 11.53 1.12 -14.76
C SER A 197 11.78 0.26 -16.00
N ASN A 198 10.93 -0.74 -16.23
CA ASN A 198 10.95 -1.54 -17.45
C ASN A 198 10.16 -0.93 -18.64
N ILE A 199 9.49 0.21 -18.43
CA ILE A 199 8.89 0.96 -19.54
C ILE A 199 10.01 1.72 -20.29
N PRO A 200 10.15 1.54 -21.62
CA PRO A 200 11.12 2.22 -22.46
C PRO A 200 10.94 3.74 -22.59
#